data_AF-A0A353V9P1-F1
#
_entry.id   AF-A0A353V9P1-F1
#
_cell.length_a   1.000
_cell.length_b   1.000
_cell.length_c   1.000
_cell.angle_alpha   90.00
_cell.angle_beta   90.00
_cell.angle_gamma   90.00
#
_symmetry.space_group_name_H-M   'P 1'
#
loop_
_entity.id
_entity.type
_entity.pdbx_description
1 polymer ?
#
loop_
_entity_poly.entity_id
_entity_poly.type
_entity_poly.pdbx_seq_one_letter_code
_entity_poly.pdbx_strand_id
1 'polypeptide(L)'
;MSAHPESAPAGGAAEPRVDVQEHGANRQTSERRLYMQLQAFTGCGDAKPLLRALEASRLEAVLYRDVSDPRGVGILGMSEDPTFFVNGFREALTAGPFLGLVPRPDLTMFGRTYASGFE
;
A
#
# COMPACT_ATOMS: atom_id res chain seq x y z
N MET A 1 47.21 -24.82 -46.79
CA MET A 1 46.86 -23.53 -46.15
C MET A 1 45.39 -23.26 -46.46
N SER A 2 44.49 -23.56 -45.52
CA SER A 2 43.08 -23.18 -45.63
C SER A 2 42.76 -22.33 -44.40
N ALA A 3 42.43 -21.06 -44.65
CA ALA A 3 42.11 -20.09 -43.62
C ALA A 3 40.73 -20.38 -43.03
N HIS A 4 40.63 -20.47 -41.70
CA HIS A 4 39.36 -20.40 -40.99
C HIS A 4 38.86 -18.94 -40.99
N PRO A 5 37.57 -18.68 -41.24
CA PRO A 5 37.01 -17.37 -41.00
C PRO A 5 36.84 -17.17 -39.49
N GLU A 6 37.37 -16.06 -38.99
CA GLU A 6 37.23 -15.60 -37.61
C GLU A 6 35.78 -15.15 -37.39
N SER A 7 35.07 -15.81 -36.47
CA SER A 7 33.72 -15.41 -36.07
C SER A 7 33.79 -14.14 -35.24
N ALA A 8 33.26 -13.03 -35.77
CA ALA A 8 33.07 -11.80 -35.01
C ALA A 8 32.16 -12.06 -33.79
N PRO A 9 32.42 -11.44 -32.63
CA PRO A 9 31.56 -11.61 -31.47
C PRO A 9 30.20 -10.99 -31.78
N ALA A 10 29.15 -11.80 -31.69
CA ALA A 10 27.78 -11.32 -31.74
C ALA A 10 27.59 -10.34 -30.58
N GLY A 11 27.34 -9.07 -30.92
CA GLY A 11 27.02 -8.04 -29.94
C GLY A 11 25.81 -8.49 -29.12
N GLY A 12 26.00 -8.66 -27.81
CA GLY A 12 24.92 -8.98 -26.89
C GLY A 12 23.87 -7.89 -26.97
N ALA A 13 22.68 -8.22 -27.49
CA ALA A 13 21.54 -7.34 -27.41
C ALA A 13 21.24 -7.09 -25.93
N ALA A 14 21.33 -5.83 -25.50
CA ALA A 14 20.99 -5.44 -24.14
C ALA A 14 19.54 -5.87 -23.86
N GLU A 15 19.32 -6.56 -22.74
CA GLU A 15 17.98 -6.98 -22.34
C GLU A 15 17.05 -5.75 -22.26
N PRO A 16 15.82 -5.84 -22.80
CA PRO A 16 14.89 -4.73 -22.75
C PRO A 16 14.57 -4.39 -21.29
N ARG A 17 14.95 -3.18 -20.86
CA ARG A 17 14.68 -2.69 -19.52
C ARG A 17 13.21 -2.27 -19.43
N VAL A 18 12.44 -2.93 -18.56
CA VAL A 18 11.04 -2.59 -18.31
C VAL A 18 10.98 -1.23 -17.60
N ASP A 19 10.28 -0.27 -18.19
CA ASP A 19 9.99 1.01 -17.54
C ASP A 19 8.84 0.84 -16.56
N VAL A 20 9.11 1.08 -15.27
CA VAL A 20 8.14 0.97 -14.16
C VAL A 20 7.82 2.33 -13.55
N GLN A 21 8.30 3.43 -14.16
CA GLN A 21 7.98 4.79 -13.72
C GLN A 21 6.53 5.13 -14.05
N GLU A 22 5.92 5.94 -13.19
CA GLU A 22 4.67 6.61 -13.55
C GLU A 22 4.95 7.86 -14.36
N HIS A 23 4.16 8.09 -15.41
CA HIS A 23 4.27 9.25 -16.28
C HIS A 23 3.08 10.18 -16.05
N GLY A 24 3.39 11.41 -15.65
CA GLY A 24 2.43 12.48 -15.40
C GLY A 24 2.42 13.56 -16.49
N ALA A 25 1.57 14.57 -16.30
CA ALA A 25 1.50 15.73 -17.18
C ALA A 25 2.87 16.43 -17.29
N ASN A 26 3.13 17.05 -18.45
CA ASN A 26 4.38 17.76 -18.76
C ASN A 26 5.65 16.88 -18.71
N ARG A 27 5.54 15.59 -19.07
CA ARG A 27 6.66 14.62 -19.08
C ARG A 27 7.30 14.40 -17.69
N GLN A 28 6.55 14.63 -16.62
CA GLN A 28 7.00 14.29 -15.27
C GLN A 28 7.03 12.78 -15.10
N THR A 29 8.06 12.26 -14.44
CA THR A 29 8.12 10.86 -14.02
C THR A 29 8.19 10.75 -12.49
N SER A 30 7.61 9.68 -11.95
CA SER A 30 7.69 9.36 -10.52
C SER A 30 7.94 7.87 -10.31
N GLU A 31 8.84 7.54 -9.39
CA GLU A 31 8.98 6.18 -8.84
C GLU A 31 8.28 6.03 -7.48
N ARG A 32 7.80 7.14 -6.91
CA ARG A 32 7.12 7.19 -5.62
C ARG A 32 5.61 7.07 -5.81
N ARG A 33 4.99 6.30 -4.90
CA ARG A 33 3.55 6.07 -4.83
C ARG A 33 3.17 5.97 -3.37
N LEU A 34 2.17 6.72 -2.95
CA LEU A 34 1.57 6.53 -1.64
C LEU A 34 0.48 5.47 -1.76
N TYR A 35 0.66 4.34 -1.07
CA TYR A 35 -0.34 3.29 -0.95
C TYR A 35 -1.24 3.58 0.25
N MET A 36 -2.50 3.19 0.14
CA MET A 36 -3.50 3.40 1.18
C MET A 36 -4.36 2.14 1.33
N GLN A 37 -4.63 1.73 2.56
CA GLN A 37 -5.52 0.61 2.85
C GLN A 37 -6.56 1.02 3.90
N LEU A 38 -7.84 0.93 3.53
CA LEU A 38 -8.96 1.04 4.46
C LEU A 38 -9.38 -0.36 4.92
N GLN A 39 -9.29 -0.60 6.23
CA GLN A 39 -9.86 -1.75 6.92
C GLN A 39 -11.12 -1.32 7.68
N ALA A 40 -12.20 -2.08 7.55
CA ALA A 40 -13.46 -1.78 8.22
C ALA A 40 -13.79 -2.85 9.25
N PHE A 41 -14.28 -2.42 10.41
CA PHE A 41 -14.65 -3.28 11.52
C PHE A 41 -15.96 -2.85 12.15
N THR A 42 -16.65 -3.78 12.80
CA THR A 42 -17.79 -3.51 13.71
C THR A 42 -17.53 -4.09 15.10
N GLY A 43 -18.46 -3.85 16.02
CA GLY A 43 -18.39 -4.30 17.41
C GLY A 43 -17.66 -3.33 18.34
N CYS A 44 -17.15 -2.20 17.84
CA CYS A 44 -16.45 -1.19 18.61
C CYS A 44 -17.42 -0.46 19.56
N GLY A 45 -17.37 -0.79 20.86
CA GLY A 45 -18.13 -0.07 21.89
C GLY A 45 -17.49 1.24 22.36
N ASP A 46 -16.15 1.30 22.34
CA ASP A 46 -15.36 2.50 22.66
C ASP A 46 -14.13 2.54 21.75
N ALA A 47 -13.95 3.65 21.02
CA ALA A 47 -12.83 3.84 20.10
C ALA A 47 -11.56 4.35 20.79
N LYS A 48 -11.62 4.83 22.04
CA LYS A 48 -10.45 5.38 22.74
C LYS A 48 -9.29 4.39 22.89
N PRO A 49 -9.50 3.10 23.20
CA PRO A 49 -8.41 2.12 23.23
C PRO A 49 -7.77 1.90 21.85
N LEU A 50 -8.57 1.93 20.78
CA LEU A 50 -8.08 1.79 19.40
C LEU A 50 -7.18 2.97 19.02
N LEU A 51 -7.61 4.20 19.33
CA LEU A 51 -6.83 5.41 19.09
C LEU A 51 -5.47 5.36 19.81
N ARG A 52 -5.47 5.00 21.11
CA ARG A 52 -4.23 4.86 21.89
C ARG A 52 -3.29 3.79 21.33
N ALA A 53 -3.83 2.68 20.84
CA ALA A 53 -3.03 1.63 20.20
C ALA A 53 -2.40 2.13 18.90
N LEU A 54 -3.14 2.90 18.07
CA LEU A 54 -2.60 3.51 16.86
C LEU A 54 -1.52 4.55 17.18
N GLU A 55 -1.74 5.43 18.16
CA GLU A 55 -0.73 6.40 18.62
C GLU A 55 0.55 5.71 19.09
N ALA A 56 0.42 4.64 19.88
CA ALA A 56 1.56 3.86 20.37
C ALA A 56 2.32 3.14 19.24
N SER A 57 1.61 2.72 18.19
CA SER A 57 2.21 2.03 17.03
C SER A 57 3.06 2.95 16.15
N ARG A 58 2.86 4.27 16.23
CA ARG A 58 3.49 5.29 15.37
C ARG A 58 3.31 5.05 13.88
N LEU A 59 2.30 4.28 13.49
CA LEU A 59 1.93 4.09 12.10
C LEU A 59 1.23 5.34 11.58
N GLU A 60 1.47 5.69 10.32
CA GLU A 60 0.69 6.69 9.60
C GLU A 60 -0.70 6.13 9.32
N ALA A 61 -1.64 6.42 10.23
CA ALA A 61 -2.99 5.86 10.18
C ALA A 61 -4.05 6.84 10.70
N VAL A 62 -5.27 6.70 10.19
CA VAL A 62 -6.45 7.46 10.59
C VAL A 62 -7.53 6.51 11.08
N LEU A 63 -8.22 6.88 12.17
CA LEU A 63 -9.41 6.20 12.66
C LEU A 63 -10.66 7.01 12.32
N TYR A 64 -11.58 6.40 11.60
CA TYR A 64 -12.92 6.92 11.32
C TYR A 64 -13.96 6.20 12.19
N ARG A 65 -14.98 6.94 12.62
CA ARG A 65 -16.23 6.34 13.10
C ARG A 65 -17.15 6.17 11.92
N ASP A 66 -17.75 4.99 11.80
CA ASP A 66 -18.67 4.69 10.73
C ASP A 66 -20.00 5.44 10.96
N VAL A 67 -20.50 6.08 9.91
CA VAL A 67 -21.78 6.80 9.93
C VAL A 67 -22.97 5.85 9.77
N SER A 68 -22.77 4.71 9.11
CA SER A 68 -23.79 3.71 8.78
C SER A 68 -23.89 2.60 9.83
N ASP A 69 -22.82 2.36 10.59
CA ASP A 69 -22.79 1.41 11.71
C ASP A 69 -22.39 2.15 13.00
N PRO A 70 -23.31 2.33 13.98
CA PRO A 70 -22.99 3.00 15.25
C PRO A 70 -21.88 2.33 16.08
N ARG A 71 -21.54 1.08 15.78
CA ARG A 71 -20.44 0.32 16.38
C ARG A 71 -19.30 0.07 15.39
N GLY A 72 -19.36 0.70 14.22
CA GLY A 72 -18.41 0.57 13.14
C GLY A 72 -17.26 1.56 13.26
N VAL A 73 -16.09 1.11 12.84
CA VAL A 73 -14.89 1.94 12.70
C VAL A 73 -14.13 1.56 11.43
N GLY A 74 -13.51 2.55 10.80
CA GLY A 74 -12.61 2.37 9.67
C GLY A 74 -11.20 2.79 10.05
N ILE A 75 -10.20 1.97 9.74
CA ILE A 75 -8.79 2.32 9.90
C ILE A 75 -8.15 2.45 8.53
N LEU A 76 -7.68 3.65 8.21
CA LEU A 76 -6.94 3.94 6.98
C LEU A 76 -5.45 4.01 7.31
N GLY A 77 -4.66 3.06 6.80
CA GLY A 77 -3.19 3.11 6.86
C GLY A 77 -2.60 3.63 5.56
N MET A 78 -1.49 4.37 5.62
CA MET A 78 -0.83 4.95 4.44
C MET A 78 0.69 4.77 4.50
N SER A 79 1.31 4.41 3.38
CA SER A 79 2.77 4.21 3.31
C SER A 79 3.27 4.23 1.86
N GLU A 80 4.49 4.72 1.61
CA GLU A 80 5.16 4.54 0.31
C GLU A 80 5.79 3.14 0.16
N ASP A 81 6.07 2.47 1.29
CA ASP A 81 6.54 1.10 1.33
C ASP A 81 5.34 0.14 1.38
N PRO A 82 5.10 -0.70 0.34
CA PRO A 82 3.99 -1.64 0.33
C PRO A 82 4.14 -2.78 1.35
N THR A 83 5.34 -3.06 1.86
CA THR A 83 5.54 -4.10 2.88
C THR A 83 4.92 -3.73 4.23
N PHE A 84 4.71 -2.43 4.47
CA PHE A 84 3.99 -1.89 5.64
C PHE A 84 2.66 -2.61 5.90
N PHE A 85 1.88 -2.88 4.84
CA PHE A 85 0.51 -3.40 4.95
C PHE A 85 0.45 -4.87 5.36
N VAL A 86 1.47 -5.65 5.00
CA VAL A 86 1.55 -7.09 5.36
C VAL A 86 2.30 -7.33 6.67
N ASN A 87 3.04 -6.32 7.15
CA ASN A 87 3.83 -6.35 8.38
C ASN A 87 3.17 -5.47 9.46
N GLY A 88 3.76 -4.33 9.81
CA GLY A 88 3.39 -3.52 10.97
C GLY A 88 1.92 -3.09 11.02
N PHE A 89 1.30 -2.77 9.88
CA PHE A 89 -0.13 -2.44 9.84
C PHE A 89 -1.01 -3.64 10.18
N ARG A 90 -0.72 -4.80 9.57
CA ARG A 90 -1.41 -6.06 9.87
C ARG A 90 -1.23 -6.46 11.33
N GLU A 91 -0.02 -6.37 11.86
CA GLU A 91 0.29 -6.70 13.26
C GLU A 91 -0.50 -5.79 14.22
N ALA A 92 -0.55 -4.48 13.98
CA ALA A 92 -1.31 -3.56 14.80
C ALA A 92 -2.81 -3.87 14.81
N LEU A 93 -3.39 -4.19 13.66
CA LEU A 93 -4.82 -4.51 13.53
C LEU A 93 -5.21 -5.93 13.97
N THR A 94 -4.22 -6.78 14.29
CA THR A 94 -4.45 -8.14 14.80
C THR A 94 -4.01 -8.29 16.26
N ALA A 95 -3.84 -7.17 16.97
CA ALA A 95 -3.38 -7.15 18.35
C ALA A 95 -4.25 -6.24 19.26
N GLY A 96 -4.09 -6.44 20.56
CA GLY A 96 -4.66 -5.57 21.60
C GLY A 96 -6.17 -5.30 21.41
N PRO A 97 -6.61 -4.04 21.42
CA PRO A 97 -8.03 -3.70 21.38
C PRO A 97 -8.70 -4.03 20.04
N PHE A 98 -7.94 -4.31 18.97
CA PHE A 98 -8.49 -4.71 17.67
C PHE A 98 -8.96 -6.17 17.64
N LEU A 99 -8.45 -7.05 18.50
CA LEU A 99 -8.82 -8.48 18.55
C LEU A 99 -10.31 -8.74 18.83
N GLY A 100 -10.97 -7.81 19.52
CA GLY A 100 -12.39 -7.92 19.85
C GLY A 100 -13.34 -7.40 18.77
N LEU A 101 -12.82 -6.86 17.67
CA LEU A 101 -13.62 -6.30 16.59
C LEU A 101 -13.92 -7.36 15.53
N VAL A 102 -15.04 -7.19 14.83
CA VAL A 102 -15.45 -8.07 13.73
C VAL A 102 -15.10 -7.42 12.39
N PRO A 103 -14.21 -8.01 11.56
CA PRO A 103 -13.87 -7.45 10.26
C PRO A 103 -15.08 -7.42 9.31
N ARG A 104 -15.13 -6.39 8.46
CA ARG A 104 -16.12 -6.22 7.38
C ARG A 104 -15.41 -6.18 6.03
N PRO A 105 -14.97 -7.34 5.49
CA PRO A 105 -14.14 -7.40 4.29
C PRO A 105 -14.79 -6.76 3.06
N ASP A 106 -16.12 -6.81 2.97
CA ASP A 106 -16.92 -6.19 1.89
C ASP A 106 -16.82 -4.66 1.85
N LEU A 107 -16.30 -4.03 2.92
CA LEU A 107 -16.14 -2.57 3.06
C LEU A 107 -14.67 -2.15 3.09
N THR A 108 -13.76 -3.00 2.63
CA THR A 108 -12.33 -2.70 2.57
C THR A 108 -11.94 -2.10 1.22
N MET A 109 -10.90 -1.26 1.22
CA MET A 109 -10.32 -0.73 -0.01
C MET A 109 -8.80 -0.76 0.06
N PHE A 110 -8.16 -1.03 -1.07
CA PHE A 110 -6.73 -0.84 -1.25
C PHE A 110 -6.49 -0.03 -2.51
N GLY A 111 -5.67 1.02 -2.39
CA GLY A 111 -5.41 1.95 -3.48
C GLY A 111 -4.02 2.54 -3.38
N ARG A 112 -3.68 3.34 -4.39
CA ARG A 112 -2.43 4.09 -4.44
C ARG A 112 -2.63 5.39 -5.23
N THR A 113 -1.80 6.38 -4.97
CA THR A 113 -1.75 7.61 -5.77
C THR A 113 -1.19 7.34 -7.16
N TYR A 114 -1.64 8.11 -8.15
CA TYR A 114 -1.14 8.09 -9.52
C TYR A 114 -0.59 9.47 -9.90
N ALA A 115 0.54 9.50 -10.61
CA ALA A 115 1.14 10.73 -11.12
C ALA A 115 0.40 11.32 -12.35
N SER A 116 -0.62 10.66 -12.88
CA SER A 116 -1.28 11.03 -14.15
C SER A 116 -1.92 12.41 -14.13
N GLY A 117 -2.29 12.94 -12.96
CA GLY A 117 -2.82 14.30 -12.82
C GLY A 117 -4.15 14.56 -13.53
N PHE A 118 -4.85 13.51 -13.95
CA PHE A 118 -6.21 13.57 -14.47
C PHE A 118 -7.16 13.12 -13.36
N GLU A 119 -7.91 14.07 -12.81
CA GLU A 119 -9.19 13.81 -12.12
C GLU A 119 -10.32 14.42 -12.96
#